data_AF-A0A0F9HY61-F1
#
_entry.id   AF-A0A0F9HY61-F1
#
_cell.length_a   1.000
_cell.length_b   1.000
_cell.length_c   1.000
_cell.angle_alpha   90.00
_cell.angle_beta   90.00
_cell.angle_gamma   90.00
#
_symmetry.space_group_name_H-M   'P 1'
#
loop_
_entity.id
_entity.type
_entity.pdbx_description
1 polymer ?
#
loop_
_entity_poly.entity_id
_entity_poly.type
_entity_poly.pdbx_seq_one_letter_code
_entity_poly.pdbx_strand_id
1 'polypeptide(L)' 'EESNPLLSLTEETLKNIEAIKKELDQASSDLKALESLGLDTSVMREHLNWGYKARDVVLKQFGNKG' A
#
# COMPACT_ATOMS: atom_id res chain seq x y z
N GLU A 1 -17.32 -22.54 -18.34
CA GLU A 1 -15.97 -22.22 -17.84
C GLU A 1 -16.09 -22.07 -16.34
N GLU A 2 -15.54 -23.02 -15.57
CA GLU A 2 -15.48 -22.87 -14.12
C GLU A 2 -14.41 -21.80 -13.83
N SER A 3 -14.83 -20.67 -13.26
CA SER A 3 -13.91 -19.62 -12.82
C SER A 3 -12.95 -20.23 -11.81
N ASN A 4 -11.68 -20.37 -12.17
CA ASN A 4 -10.66 -20.88 -11.25
C ASN A 4 -10.58 -19.92 -10.04
N PRO A 5 -11.03 -20.35 -8.84
CA PRO A 5 -11.15 -19.47 -7.69
C PRO A 5 -9.79 -18.93 -7.21
N LEU A 6 -8.69 -19.62 -7.54
CA LEU A 6 -7.34 -19.16 -7.22
C LEU A 6 -6.92 -17.97 -8.09
N LEU A 7 -7.35 -17.92 -9.35
CA LEU A 7 -7.06 -16.78 -10.23
C LEU A 7 -7.80 -15.52 -9.76
N SER A 8 -9.10 -15.63 -9.44
CA SER A 8 -9.87 -14.49 -8.93
C SER A 8 -9.33 -13.98 -7.59
N LEU A 9 -8.92 -14.87 -6.69
CA LEU A 9 -8.28 -14.48 -5.42
C LEU A 9 -6.95 -13.76 -5.64
N THR A 10 -6.18 -14.18 -6.64
CA THR A 10 -4.90 -13.55 -6.99
C THR A 10 -5.13 -12.13 -7.57
N GLU A 11 -6.10 -11.98 -8.48
CA GLU A 11 -6.46 -10.68 -9.07
C GLU A 11 -7.00 -9.70 -8.04
N GLU A 12 -7.90 -10.15 -7.16
CA GLU A 12 -8.43 -9.32 -6.06
C GLU A 12 -7.32 -8.89 -5.09
N THR A 13 -6.40 -9.81 -4.77
CA THR A 13 -5.23 -9.50 -3.93
C THR A 13 -4.34 -8.43 -4.56
N LEU A 14 -4.04 -8.55 -5.85
CA LEU A 14 -3.24 -7.55 -6.58
C LEU A 14 -3.92 -6.18 -6.59
N LYS A 15 -5.24 -6.15 -6.86
CA LYS A 15 -6.03 -4.92 -6.84
C LYS A 15 -6.02 -4.24 -5.46
N ASN A 16 -6.15 -5.03 -4.40
CA ASN A 16 -6.08 -4.52 -3.02
C ASN A 16 -4.69 -3.97 -2.69
N ILE A 17 -3.61 -4.62 -3.16
CA ILE A 17 -2.23 -4.15 -3.00
C ILE A 17 -1.97 -2.84 -3.76
N GLU A 18 -2.59 -2.64 -4.92
CA GLU A 18 -2.54 -1.37 -5.65
C GLU A 18 -3.34 -0.28 -4.95
N ALA A 19 -4.53 -0.59 -4.43
CA ALA A 19 -5.32 0.35 -3.65
C ALA A 19 -4.57 0.84 -2.40
N ILE A 20 -3.91 -0.08 -1.68
CA ILE A 20 -3.04 0.26 -0.54
C ILE A 20 -1.95 1.25 -0.94
N LYS A 21 -1.35 1.11 -2.13
CA LYS A 21 -0.36 2.08 -2.61
C LYS A 21 -0.96 3.48 -2.74
N LYS A 22 -2.12 3.59 -3.38
CA LYS A 22 -2.79 4.86 -3.61
C LYS A 22 -3.14 5.56 -2.30
N GLU A 23 -3.61 4.81 -1.31
CA GLU A 23 -3.92 5.33 0.02
C GLU A 23 -2.66 5.81 0.77
N LEU A 24 -1.57 5.04 0.70
CA LEU A 24 -0.28 5.45 1.27
C LEU A 24 0.28 6.71 0.59
N ASP A 25 0.17 6.81 -0.74
CA ASP A 25 0.63 7.99 -1.48
C ASP A 25 -0.20 9.24 -1.12
N GLN A 26 -1.52 9.08 -0.95
CA GLN A 26 -2.39 10.17 -0.50
C GLN A 26 -2.04 10.60 0.93
N ALA A 27 -1.92 9.65 1.86
CA ALA A 27 -1.55 9.94 3.24
C ALA A 27 -0.18 10.60 3.33
N SER A 28 0.78 10.23 2.48
CA SER A 28 2.07 10.91 2.37
C SER A 28 1.93 12.39 1.98
N SER A 29 1.04 12.69 1.02
CA SER A 29 0.73 14.05 0.62
C SER A 29 0.08 14.84 1.75
N ASP A 30 -0.87 14.23 2.45
CA ASP A 30 -1.59 14.87 3.56
C ASP A 30 -0.64 15.18 4.72
N LEU A 31 0.27 14.26 5.06
CA LEU A 31 1.30 14.50 6.09
C LEU A 31 2.21 15.67 5.72
N LYS A 32 2.59 15.83 4.45
CA LYS A 32 3.37 17.01 4.00
C LYS A 32 2.59 18.31 4.16
N ALA A 33 1.27 18.29 3.95
CA ALA A 33 0.42 19.45 4.20
C ALA A 33 0.32 19.77 5.69
N LEU A 34 0.27 18.76 6.57
CA LEU A 34 0.27 18.98 8.02
C LEU A 34 1.61 19.53 8.52
N GLU A 35 2.72 19.05 7.97
CA GLU A 35 4.07 19.57 8.28
C GLU A 35 4.24 21.03 7.85
N SER A 36 3.66 21.44 6.71
CA SER A 36 3.71 22.84 6.28
C SER A 36 2.88 23.77 7.20
N LEU A 37 1.92 23.21 7.94
CA LEU A 37 1.17 23.90 8.99
C LEU A 37 1.91 23.87 10.36
N GLY A 38 3.09 23.27 10.43
CA GLY A 38 3.90 23.19 11.65
C GLY A 38 3.51 22.07 12.61
N LEU A 39 2.71 21.10 12.16
CA LEU A 39 2.36 19.92 12.96
C LEU A 39 3.49 18.88 12.90
N ASP A 40 3.77 18.26 14.04
CA ASP A 40 4.65 17.08 14.09
C ASP A 40 3.89 15.84 13.59
N THR A 41 4.42 15.24 12.53
CA THR A 41 3.89 14.05 11.86
C THR A 41 4.82 12.85 12.00
N SER A 42 5.87 12.93 12.82
CA SER A 42 6.93 11.92 12.93
C SER A 42 6.41 10.49 13.11
N VAL A 43 5.48 10.29 14.04
CA VAL A 43 4.85 8.98 14.31
C VAL A 43 4.03 8.50 13.11
N MET A 44 3.23 9.39 12.50
CA MET A 44 2.43 9.02 11.33
C MET A 44 3.30 8.69 10.13
N ARG A 45 4.41 9.41 9.94
CA ARG A 45 5.41 9.14 8.91
C ARG A 45 6.10 7.79 9.12
N GLU A 46 6.37 7.42 10.37
CA GLU A 46 6.85 6.07 10.68
C GLU A 46 5.81 5.02 10.25
N HIS A 47 4.56 5.13 10.69
CA HIS A 47 3.49 4.18 10.31
C HIS A 47 3.30 4.08 8.79
N LEU A 48 3.37 5.21 8.09
CA LEU A 48 3.30 5.26 6.62
C LEU A 48 4.45 4.46 5.98
N ASN A 49 5.66 4.60 6.50
CA ASN A 49 6.83 3.83 6.04
C ASN A 49 6.68 2.33 6.34
N TRP A 50 6.07 1.96 7.47
CA TRP A 50 5.72 0.57 7.76
C TRP A 50 4.71 0.02 6.74
N GLY A 51 3.71 0.81 6.36
CA GLY A 51 2.76 0.45 5.30
C GLY A 51 3.43 0.16 3.95
N TYR A 52 4.36 1.03 3.52
CA TYR A 52 5.12 0.79 2.30
C TYR A 52 5.99 -0.46 2.37
N LYS A 53 6.64 -0.71 3.52
CA LYS A 53 7.44 -1.93 3.74
C LYS A 53 6.57 -3.19 3.71
N ALA A 54 5.42 -3.17 4.37
CA ALA A 54 4.49 -4.31 4.37
C ALA A 54 4.06 -4.65 2.94
N ARG A 55 3.69 -3.63 2.15
CA ARG A 55 3.35 -3.79 0.74
C ARG A 55 4.50 -4.41 -0.08
N ASP A 56 5.72 -3.90 0.11
CA ASP A 56 6.91 -4.41 -0.59
C ASP A 56 7.20 -5.88 -0.25
N VAL A 57 7.06 -6.28 1.02
CA VAL A 57 7.20 -7.68 1.45
C VAL A 57 6.16 -8.57 0.77
N VAL A 58 4.89 -8.14 0.75
CA VAL A 58 3.81 -8.91 0.10
C VAL A 58 4.09 -9.05 -1.40
N LEU A 59 4.52 -7.98 -2.09
CA LEU A 59 4.86 -8.05 -3.51
C LEU A 59 6.11 -8.89 -3.80
N LYS A 60 7.12 -8.89 -2.94
CA LYS A 60 8.30 -9.76 -3.10
C LYS A 60 7.95 -11.24 -2.95
N GLN A 61 7.02 -11.55 -2.06
CA GLN A 61 6.62 -12.92 -1.75
C GLN A 61 5.57 -13.46 -2.74
N PHE A 62 4.62 -12.63 -3.17
CA PHE A 62 3.44 -13.03 -3.93
C PHE A 62 3.22 -12.25 -5.23
N GLY A 63 3.94 -11.15 -5.44
CA GLY A 63 3.91 -10.41 -6.70
C GLY A 63 4.58 -11.23 -7.79
N ASN A 64 3.91 -11.30 -8.94
CA ASN A 64 4.38 -12.06 -10.09
C ASN A 64 5.80 -11.58 -10.48
N LYS A 65 6.79 -12.49 -10.53
CA LYS A 65 8.16 -12.21 -11.02
C LYS A 65 8.24 -12.29 -12.55
N GLY A 66 7.15 -11.92 -13.23
CA GLY A 66 7.00 -11.97 -14.68
C GLY A 66 7.06 -10.58 -15.28
#